data_AF-A0A5M3W452-F1
#
_entry.id   AF-A0A5M3W452-F1
#
_cell.length_a   1.000
_cell.length_b   1.000
_cell.length_c   1.000
_cell.angle_alpha   90.00
_cell.angle_beta   90.00
_cell.angle_gamma   90.00
#
_symmetry.space_group_name_H-M   'P 1'
#
loop_
_entity.id
_entity.type
_entity.pdbx_description
1 polymer ?
#
loop_
_entity_poly.entity_id
_entity_poly.type
_entity_poly.pdbx_seq_one_letter_code
_entity_poly.pdbx_strand_id
1 'polypeptide(L)'
;MGESGLSRVDERARLFSDAERRVAEFLASCGHDVIAAGAEPTAPRGRLGNRPDALVDGVPTDFVVLTAGDTGAAVAMALSRAARHAEQAVIDARGSGLPATAAQEGIRRFQAVPHSRGLRGWRVVGDGYDINAMAVAPQV
;
A
#
# COMPACT_ATOMS: atom_id res chain seq x y z
N MET A 1 -26.01 9.46 -19.51
CA MET A 1 -25.08 8.41 -19.97
C MET A 1 -23.69 9.00 -19.83
N GLY A 2 -22.81 8.58 -18.93
CA GLY A 2 -22.85 7.50 -17.96
C GLY A 2 -21.40 7.24 -17.59
N GLU A 3 -21.02 7.49 -16.34
CA GLU A 3 -19.80 6.97 -15.74
C GLU A 3 -20.15 6.69 -14.29
N SER A 4 -20.78 5.53 -14.04
CA SER A 4 -20.77 4.96 -12.70
C SER A 4 -19.30 4.72 -12.37
N GLY A 5 -18.75 5.58 -11.51
CA GLY A 5 -17.42 5.46 -10.90
C GLY A 5 -17.34 4.18 -10.08
N LEU A 6 -17.22 3.05 -10.78
CA LEU A 6 -16.92 1.76 -10.20
C LEU A 6 -15.41 1.74 -10.01
N SER A 7 -14.98 2.11 -8.80
CA SER A 7 -13.66 1.81 -8.26
C SER A 7 -13.28 0.38 -8.65
N ARG A 8 -12.17 0.22 -9.37
CA ARG A 8 -11.87 -0.98 -10.17
C ARG A 8 -10.47 -1.49 -9.86
N VAL A 9 -10.34 -2.81 -9.88
CA VAL A 9 -9.04 -3.49 -9.93
C VAL A 9 -8.73 -3.81 -11.40
N ASP A 10 -7.65 -3.26 -11.95
CA ASP A 10 -7.15 -3.55 -13.30
C ASP A 10 -5.83 -4.34 -13.24
N GLU A 11 -5.88 -5.60 -13.66
CA GLU A 11 -4.74 -6.54 -13.70
C GLU A 11 -4.21 -6.79 -15.12
N ARG A 12 -4.61 -5.99 -16.12
CA ARG A 12 -4.25 -6.24 -17.53
C ARG A 12 -2.75 -6.19 -17.79
N ALA A 13 -2.02 -5.38 -17.04
CA ALA A 13 -0.58 -5.21 -17.20
C ALA A 13 0.24 -6.28 -16.45
N ARG A 14 -0.29 -6.79 -15.32
CA ARG A 14 0.27 -7.87 -14.49
C ARG A 14 -0.84 -8.41 -13.59
N LEU A 15 -0.85 -9.72 -13.35
CA LEU A 15 -1.70 -10.32 -12.33
C LEU A 15 -1.17 -10.04 -10.93
N PHE A 16 -2.07 -9.64 -10.03
CA PHE A 16 -1.81 -9.63 -8.60
C PHE A 16 -1.71 -11.06 -8.07
N SER A 17 -0.80 -11.28 -7.13
CA SER A 17 -0.86 -12.43 -6.23
C SER A 17 -2.13 -12.38 -5.38
N ASP A 18 -2.53 -13.49 -4.76
CA ASP A 18 -3.73 -13.53 -3.89
C ASP A 18 -3.66 -12.52 -2.73
N ALA A 19 -2.45 -12.31 -2.20
CA ALA A 19 -2.19 -11.34 -1.14
C ALA A 19 -2.39 -9.90 -1.64
N GLU A 20 -1.77 -9.54 -2.77
CA GLU A 20 -1.92 -8.21 -3.38
C GLU A 20 -3.37 -7.96 -3.81
N ARG A 21 -4.04 -8.97 -4.39
CA ARG A 21 -5.43 -8.86 -4.84
C ARG A 21 -6.37 -8.54 -3.68
N ARG A 22 -6.18 -9.17 -2.52
CA ARG A 22 -6.98 -8.87 -1.31
C ARG A 22 -6.85 -7.41 -0.87
N VAL A 23 -5.65 -6.84 -0.99
CA VAL A 23 -5.40 -5.42 -0.69
C VAL A 23 -6.06 -4.54 -1.76
N ALA A 24 -5.88 -4.87 -3.03
CA ALA A 24 -6.48 -4.15 -4.16
C ALA A 24 -8.01 -4.12 -4.09
N GLU A 25 -8.66 -5.26 -3.83
CA GLU A 25 -10.11 -5.37 -3.68
C GLU A 25 -10.61 -4.55 -2.48
N PHE A 26 -9.88 -4.58 -1.37
CA PHE A 26 -10.20 -3.75 -0.21
C PHE A 26 -10.15 -2.26 -0.56
N LEU A 27 -9.10 -1.79 -1.24
CA LEU A 27 -8.98 -0.41 -1.67
C LEU A 27 -10.08 -0.03 -2.68
N ALA A 28 -10.41 -0.92 -3.62
CA ALA A 28 -11.52 -0.70 -4.55
C ALA A 28 -12.85 -0.58 -3.82
N SER A 29 -13.12 -1.42 -2.82
CA SER A 29 -14.32 -1.28 -1.97
C SER A 29 -14.35 0.01 -1.15
N CYS A 30 -13.19 0.62 -0.90
CA CYS A 30 -13.06 1.92 -0.25
C CYS A 30 -13.21 3.10 -1.22
N GLY A 31 -13.40 2.86 -2.51
CA GLY A 31 -13.59 3.89 -3.52
C GLY A 31 -12.39 4.15 -4.43
N HIS A 32 -11.27 3.45 -4.25
CA HIS A 32 -10.04 3.72 -5.01
C HIS A 32 -9.98 2.98 -6.35
N ASP A 33 -9.37 3.58 -7.36
CA ASP A 33 -8.95 2.87 -8.57
C ASP A 33 -7.58 2.21 -8.33
N VAL A 34 -7.45 0.93 -8.64
CA VAL A 34 -6.23 0.15 -8.40
C VAL A 34 -5.77 -0.52 -9.67
N ILE A 35 -4.64 -0.08 -10.20
CA ILE A 35 -4.04 -0.62 -11.43
C ILE A 35 -2.76 -1.37 -11.06
N ALA A 36 -2.68 -2.66 -11.39
CA ALA A 36 -1.46 -3.44 -11.19
C ALA A 36 -0.30 -2.85 -11.99
N ALA A 37 0.81 -2.57 -11.31
CA ALA A 37 2.00 -2.06 -11.98
C ALA A 37 2.62 -3.19 -12.82
N GLY A 38 2.44 -3.10 -14.14
CA GLY A 38 3.09 -3.98 -15.10
C GLY A 38 4.55 -3.58 -15.33
N ALA A 39 5.26 -4.43 -16.09
CA ALA A 39 6.58 -4.04 -16.54
C ALA A 39 6.48 -2.93 -17.58
N GLU A 40 6.85 -1.69 -17.23
CA GLU A 40 7.03 -0.67 -18.26
C GLU A 40 8.07 -1.15 -19.30
N PRO A 41 7.79 -1.05 -20.61
CA PRO A 41 8.69 -1.48 -21.67
C PRO A 41 9.97 -0.62 -21.79
N THR A 42 10.05 0.51 -21.09
CA THR A 42 11.07 1.55 -21.33
C THR A 42 11.82 2.03 -20.08
N ALA A 43 11.76 1.32 -18.95
CA ALA A 43 12.66 1.62 -17.85
C ALA A 43 14.08 1.15 -18.21
N PRO A 44 15.12 2.02 -18.17
CA PRO A 44 16.49 1.60 -18.47
C PRO A 44 16.88 0.41 -17.59
N ARG A 45 17.37 -0.65 -18.23
CA ARG A 45 17.86 -1.88 -17.59
C ARG A 45 18.94 -1.51 -16.56
N GLY A 46 18.55 -1.43 -15.29
CA GLY A 46 19.44 -1.05 -14.20
C GLY A 46 18.78 -1.00 -12.82
N ARG A 47 17.45 -0.84 -12.73
CA ARG A 47 16.68 -0.99 -11.49
C ARG A 47 15.66 -2.13 -11.59
N LEU A 48 16.16 -3.34 -11.83
CA LEU A 48 15.35 -4.56 -11.69
C LEU A 48 15.09 -4.78 -10.19
N GLY A 49 13.93 -4.35 -9.69
CA GLY A 49 13.52 -4.54 -8.28
C GLY A 49 12.99 -3.30 -7.55
N ASN A 50 12.73 -2.19 -8.24
CA ASN A 50 12.33 -0.91 -7.64
C ASN A 50 11.01 -0.38 -8.21
N ARG A 51 10.03 -1.27 -8.42
CA ARG A 51 8.71 -0.91 -8.94
C ARG A 51 7.67 -1.06 -7.83
N PRO A 52 6.71 -0.14 -7.75
CA PRO A 52 5.56 -0.30 -6.87
C PRO A 52 4.74 -1.52 -7.29
N ASP A 53 3.95 -2.08 -6.38
CA ASP A 53 3.03 -3.18 -6.70
C ASP A 53 1.85 -2.71 -7.57
N ALA A 54 1.37 -1.49 -7.33
CA ALA A 54 0.22 -0.89 -8.00
C ALA A 54 0.31 0.64 -8.13
N LEU A 55 -0.57 1.19 -8.97
CA LEU A 55 -1.00 2.59 -8.92
C LEU A 55 -2.37 2.63 -8.24
N VAL A 56 -2.49 3.37 -7.14
CA VAL A 56 -3.75 3.61 -6.44
C VAL A 56 -4.14 5.06 -6.67
N ASP A 57 -5.24 5.30 -7.37
CA ASP A 57 -5.64 6.61 -7.89
C ASP A 57 -4.49 7.32 -8.65
N GLY A 58 -3.72 6.54 -9.41
CA GLY A 58 -2.55 7.00 -10.15
C GLY A 58 -1.27 7.18 -9.31
N VAL A 59 -1.28 6.90 -8.00
CA VAL A 59 -0.12 7.06 -7.12
C VAL A 59 0.64 5.72 -6.93
N PRO A 60 1.97 5.69 -7.16
CA PRO A 60 2.81 4.52 -6.87
C PRO A 60 2.66 4.00 -5.43
N THR A 61 2.14 2.79 -5.28
CA THR A 61 1.78 2.21 -3.98
C THR A 61 2.30 0.78 -3.83
N ASP A 62 2.96 0.50 -2.72
CA ASP A 62 3.35 -0.87 -2.33
C ASP A 62 2.32 -1.50 -1.40
N PHE A 63 2.12 -2.81 -1.56
CA PHE A 63 1.27 -3.62 -0.71
C PHE A 63 2.11 -4.56 0.14
N VAL A 64 1.84 -4.58 1.44
CA VAL A 64 2.48 -5.51 2.37
C VAL A 64 1.41 -6.22 3.17
N VAL A 65 1.46 -7.54 3.21
CA VAL A 65 0.57 -8.34 4.06
C VAL A 65 1.37 -8.90 5.22
N LEU A 66 0.93 -8.59 6.45
CA LEU A 66 1.51 -9.14 7.67
C LEU A 66 0.81 -10.45 8.04
N THR A 67 1.56 -11.32 8.70
CA THR A 67 1.13 -12.66 9.10
C THR A 67 1.13 -12.80 10.62
N ALA A 68 0.55 -13.90 11.11
CA ALA A 68 0.48 -14.15 12.54
C ALA A 68 1.88 -14.16 13.19
N GLY A 69 2.04 -13.37 14.25
CA GLY A 69 3.31 -13.20 14.95
C GLY A 69 4.14 -11.99 14.50
N ASP A 70 3.75 -11.31 13.43
CA ASP A 70 4.34 -10.01 13.09
C ASP A 70 4.09 -8.96 14.17
N THR A 71 5.05 -8.05 14.32
CA THR A 71 5.06 -7.05 15.40
C THR A 71 5.08 -5.63 14.83
N GLY A 72 5.01 -4.62 15.69
CA GLY A 72 5.23 -3.23 15.28
C GLY A 72 6.58 -2.99 14.59
N ALA A 73 7.58 -3.85 14.81
CA ALA A 73 8.84 -3.79 14.05
C ALA A 73 8.63 -4.13 12.56
N ALA A 74 7.75 -5.09 12.24
CA ALA A 74 7.40 -5.44 10.87
C ALA A 74 6.73 -4.27 10.14
N VAL A 75 5.83 -3.54 10.82
CA VAL A 75 5.23 -2.31 10.28
C VAL A 75 6.30 -1.26 9.95
N ALA A 76 7.23 -0.98 10.87
CA ALA A 76 8.29 0.01 10.64
C ALA A 76 9.22 -0.38 9.47
N MET A 77 9.54 -1.67 9.35
CA MET A 77 10.36 -2.21 8.26
C MET A 77 9.62 -2.15 6.92
N ALA A 78 8.34 -2.50 6.88
CA ALA A 78 7.49 -2.43 5.70
C ALA A 78 7.42 -1.00 5.15
N LEU A 79 7.11 -0.02 6.00
CA LEU A 79 7.09 1.40 5.62
C LEU A 79 8.47 1.90 5.14
N SER A 80 9.54 1.52 5.84
CA SER A 80 10.91 1.87 5.44
C SER A 80 11.34 1.28 4.11
N ARG A 81 10.85 0.07 3.80
CA ARG A 81 11.09 -0.60 2.52
C ARG A 81 10.33 0.15 1.42
N ALA A 82 9.04 0.40 1.61
CA ALA A 82 8.20 1.09 0.63
C ALA A 82 8.73 2.49 0.28
N ALA A 83 9.20 3.24 1.28
CA ALA A 83 9.78 4.58 1.09
C ALA A 83 10.98 4.65 0.11
N ARG A 84 11.53 3.50 -0.31
CA ARG A 84 12.63 3.43 -1.30
C ARG A 84 12.14 3.34 -2.76
N HIS A 85 10.90 2.93 -3.00
CA HIS A 85 10.40 2.62 -4.35
C HIS A 85 8.96 3.03 -4.64
N ALA A 86 8.18 3.42 -3.62
CA ALA A 86 6.82 3.90 -3.78
C ALA A 86 6.62 5.25 -3.07
N GLU A 87 5.58 5.95 -3.48
CA GLU A 87 5.13 7.17 -2.84
C GLU A 87 4.15 6.88 -1.70
N GLN A 88 3.45 5.75 -1.78
CA GLN A 88 2.50 5.29 -0.78
C GLN A 88 2.71 3.81 -0.39
N ALA A 89 2.19 3.43 0.77
CA ALA A 89 2.20 2.04 1.22
C ALA A 89 0.88 1.66 1.88
N VAL A 90 0.38 0.46 1.59
CA VAL A 90 -0.75 -0.14 2.29
C VAL A 90 -0.29 -1.43 2.95
N ILE A 91 -0.42 -1.47 4.28
CA ILE A 91 -0.10 -2.64 5.09
C ILE A 91 -1.40 -3.28 5.53
N ASP A 92 -1.65 -4.50 5.07
CA ASP A 92 -2.75 -5.36 5.51
C ASP A 92 -2.27 -6.28 6.63
N ALA A 93 -2.65 -5.95 7.85
CA ALA A 93 -2.41 -6.71 9.06
C ALA A 93 -3.65 -7.49 9.53
N ARG A 94 -4.72 -7.58 8.73
CA ARG A 94 -5.93 -8.33 9.09
C ARG A 94 -5.60 -9.82 9.23
N GLY A 95 -6.07 -10.45 10.29
CA GLY A 95 -5.79 -11.85 10.62
C GLY A 95 -4.39 -12.11 11.17
N SER A 96 -3.55 -11.07 11.35
CA SER A 96 -2.22 -11.22 11.96
C SER A 96 -2.26 -11.24 13.50
N GLY A 97 -3.35 -10.74 14.11
CA GLY A 97 -3.43 -10.50 15.55
C GLY A 97 -2.61 -9.32 16.05
N LEU A 98 -2.00 -8.51 15.15
CA LEU A 98 -1.26 -7.30 15.52
C LEU A 98 -2.23 -6.25 16.09
N PRO A 99 -2.12 -5.85 17.37
CA PRO A 99 -3.01 -4.85 17.96
C PRO A 99 -2.70 -3.44 17.43
N ALA A 100 -3.72 -2.58 17.40
CA ALA A 100 -3.61 -1.20 16.93
C ALA A 100 -2.47 -0.41 17.62
N THR A 101 -2.25 -0.64 18.92
CA THR A 101 -1.16 0.00 19.68
C THR A 101 0.22 -0.39 19.17
N ALA A 102 0.45 -1.67 18.82
CA ALA A 102 1.71 -2.12 18.25
C ALA A 102 1.92 -1.58 16.84
N ALA A 103 0.85 -1.49 16.03
CA ALA A 103 0.90 -0.84 14.72
C ALA A 103 1.28 0.64 14.83
N GLN A 104 0.67 1.39 15.76
CA GLN A 104 1.01 2.78 16.04
C GLN A 104 2.47 2.96 16.49
N GLU A 105 2.97 2.08 17.36
CA GLU A 105 4.38 2.11 17.76
C GLU A 105 5.33 1.87 16.58
N GLY A 106 4.96 0.96 15.67
CA GLY A 106 5.69 0.75 14.41
C GLY A 106 5.72 2.00 13.52
N ILE A 107 4.57 2.65 13.35
CA ILE A 107 4.44 3.91 12.61
C ILE A 107 5.30 5.00 13.24
N ARG A 108 5.26 5.18 14.57
CA ARG A 108 6.08 6.16 15.29
C ARG A 108 7.57 5.93 15.08
N ARG A 109 8.01 4.67 15.15
CA ARG A 109 9.41 4.30 14.88
C ARG A 109 9.82 4.64 13.45
N PHE A 110 8.96 4.37 12.47
CA PHE A 110 9.18 4.79 11.09
C PHE A 110 9.26 6.31 10.99
N GLN A 111 8.33 7.07 11.57
CA GLN A 111 8.33 8.53 11.47
C GLN A 111 9.54 9.20 12.14
N ALA A 112 10.20 8.53 13.09
CA ALA A 112 11.38 9.03 13.77
C ALA A 112 12.68 9.03 12.92
N VAL A 113 12.69 8.38 11.75
CA VAL A 113 13.88 8.31 10.89
C VAL A 113 13.81 9.28 9.70
N PRO A 114 14.93 9.83 9.21
CA PRO A 114 14.92 10.85 8.14
C PRO A 114 14.31 10.38 6.81
N HIS A 115 14.52 9.11 6.43
CA HIS A 115 14.01 8.57 5.16
C HIS A 115 12.49 8.38 5.14
N SER A 116 11.80 8.55 6.27
CA SER A 116 10.33 8.50 6.33
C SER A 116 9.67 9.54 5.43
N ARG A 117 10.33 10.67 5.20
CA ARG A 117 9.88 11.76 4.31
C ARG A 117 9.75 11.35 2.85
N GLY A 118 10.34 10.22 2.45
CA GLY A 118 10.21 9.67 1.10
C GLY A 118 8.82 9.08 0.83
N LEU A 119 8.09 8.68 1.88
CA LEU A 119 6.75 8.12 1.77
C LEU A 119 5.71 9.20 2.05
N ARG A 120 4.93 9.58 1.03
CA ARG A 120 3.96 10.68 1.08
C ARG A 120 2.64 10.29 1.76
N GLY A 121 2.32 9.00 1.77
CA GLY A 121 1.10 8.49 2.41
C GLY A 121 1.23 7.03 2.80
N TRP A 122 0.47 6.61 3.79
CA TRP A 122 0.43 5.20 4.18
C TRP A 122 -0.90 4.87 4.85
N ARG A 123 -1.28 3.60 4.81
CA ARG A 123 -2.44 3.06 5.52
C ARG A 123 -2.09 1.72 6.12
N VAL A 124 -2.44 1.50 7.38
CA VAL A 124 -2.27 0.23 8.10
C VAL A 124 -3.64 -0.24 8.54
N VAL A 125 -4.10 -1.33 7.96
CA VAL A 125 -5.42 -1.93 8.21
C VAL A 125 -5.21 -3.20 8.99
N GLY A 126 -5.85 -3.35 10.16
CA GLY A 126 -5.76 -4.58 10.94
C GLY A 126 -7.11 -4.99 11.50
N ASP A 127 -7.06 -5.91 12.46
CA ASP A 127 -8.27 -6.49 13.07
C ASP A 127 -9.01 -5.42 13.89
N GLY A 128 -10.04 -4.82 13.27
CA GLY A 128 -10.88 -3.80 13.90
C GLY A 128 -10.26 -2.39 13.94
N TYR A 129 -9.21 -2.12 13.18
CA TYR A 129 -8.62 -0.78 13.08
C TYR A 129 -8.15 -0.43 11.65
N ASP A 130 -8.13 0.86 11.38
CA ASP A 130 -7.63 1.45 10.14
C ASP A 130 -6.92 2.76 10.47
N ILE A 131 -5.59 2.76 10.39
CA ILE A 131 -4.76 3.93 10.67
C ILE A 131 -4.30 4.48 9.34
N ASN A 132 -4.77 5.66 8.98
CA ASN A 132 -4.62 6.19 7.63
C ASN A 132 -3.99 7.60 7.64
N ALA A 133 -2.97 7.77 6.82
CA ALA A 133 -2.35 9.05 6.48
C ALA A 133 -2.22 9.24 4.95
N MET A 134 -2.95 8.45 4.14
CA MET A 134 -3.10 8.68 2.71
C MET A 134 -3.92 9.96 2.49
N ALA A 135 -3.52 10.78 1.53
CA ALA A 135 -4.32 11.93 1.14
C ALA A 135 -5.64 11.44 0.53
N VAL A 136 -6.76 11.96 1.03
CA VAL A 136 -8.08 11.72 0.42
C VAL A 136 -8.12 12.51 -0.89
N ALA A 137 -8.37 11.83 -2.02
CA ALA A 137 -8.63 12.53 -3.27
C ALA A 137 -9.85 13.45 -3.06
N PRO A 138 -9.79 14.75 -3.44
CA PRO A 138 -10.96 15.60 -3.37
C PRO A 138 -12.04 15.00 -4.28
N GLN A 139 -13.20 14.70 -3.70
CA GLN A 139 -14.38 14.31 -4.48
C GLN A 139 -14.80 15.53 -5.30
N VAL A 140 -14.66 15.45 -6.62
CA VAL A 140 -15.18 16.45 -7.57
C VAL A 140 -16.61 16.14 -7.95
#